data_AF-A0A6J8D0X8-F1
#
_entry.id   AF-A0A6J8D0X8-F1
#
_cell.length_a   1.000
_cell.length_b   1.000
_cell.length_c   1.000
_cell.angle_alpha   90.00
_cell.angle_beta   90.00
_cell.angle_gamma   90.00
#
_symmetry.space_group_name_H-M   'P 1'
#
loop_
_entity.id
_entity.type
_entity.pdbx_description
1 polymer ?
#
loop_
_entity_poly.entity_id
_entity_poly.type
_entity_poly.pdbx_seq_one_letter_code
_entity_poly.pdbx_strand_id
1 'polypeptide(L)'
;MWNCTNIRHFQHNTQQKNLRYKQKSHHFIKLSITPRTHPKTLFTAMRNTFGSFGEFVKTHIECVIMLGETVNDTQQMDIEEESVKYRDLIQGNFIDSYRNLTYKRVFSLFWANRFHNNVTYVIKIDDDITIYLPFLIPYLSNKLNKTKVLECFLLIGAISYRNPRDKWYMCSSDYPFSTSSLSSYCAGPSSIMSADVTNEMYEATKNVPFCWLEDV
;
A
#
# COMPACT_ATOMS: atom_id res chain seq x y z
N MET A 1 -0.07 20.77 16.45
CA MET A 1 -0.90 21.25 15.33
C MET A 1 -0.16 20.98 14.03
N TRP A 2 -0.84 20.45 13.01
CA TRP A 2 -0.26 20.25 11.69
C TRP A 2 0.00 21.63 11.06
N ASN A 3 1.18 21.84 10.49
CA ASN A 3 1.61 23.15 9.99
C ASN A 3 1.59 23.20 8.45
N CYS A 4 0.71 24.03 7.87
CA CYS A 4 0.49 24.18 6.41
C CYS A 4 1.51 24.99 5.65
N THR A 5 2.74 25.03 6.14
CA THR A 5 3.74 25.96 5.63
C THR A 5 4.51 25.46 4.42
N ASN A 6 4.31 24.21 3.94
CA ASN A 6 4.99 23.72 2.74
C ASN A 6 4.10 22.79 1.89
N ILE A 7 4.00 23.08 0.59
CA ILE A 7 3.50 22.13 -0.41
C ILE A 7 4.49 20.96 -0.46
N ARG A 8 4.01 19.75 -0.17
CA ARG A 8 4.82 18.54 -0.30
C ARG A 8 4.70 18.04 -1.74
N HIS A 9 5.82 17.61 -2.30
CA HIS A 9 5.83 16.86 -3.55
C HIS A 9 6.08 15.39 -3.24
N PHE A 10 5.55 14.50 -4.08
CA PHE A 10 5.87 13.09 -4.01
C PHE A 10 7.38 12.90 -4.17
N GLN A 11 8.00 12.24 -3.18
CA GLN A 11 9.41 11.89 -3.24
C GLN A 11 9.56 10.65 -4.13
N HIS A 12 9.60 10.84 -5.45
CA HIS A 12 9.78 9.73 -6.40
C HIS A 12 11.19 9.10 -6.37
N ASN A 13 12.13 9.72 -5.65
CA ASN A 13 13.44 9.13 -5.31
C ASN A 13 13.32 8.10 -4.18
N THR A 14 12.14 7.50 -3.99
CA THR A 14 11.97 6.46 -2.99
C THR A 14 12.74 5.22 -3.43
N GLN A 15 13.93 5.02 -2.87
CA GLN A 15 14.74 3.85 -3.16
C GLN A 15 14.36 2.75 -2.17
N GLN A 16 14.31 1.51 -2.67
CA GLN A 16 14.28 0.36 -1.79
C GLN A 16 15.58 0.37 -0.97
N LYS A 17 15.47 0.43 0.35
CA LYS A 17 16.62 0.22 1.24
C LYS A 17 17.15 -1.20 1.03
N ASN A 18 18.45 -1.41 1.17
CA ASN A 18 19.16 -2.68 0.93
C ASN A 18 18.68 -3.83 1.84
N LEU A 19 17.47 -4.31 1.59
CA LEU A 19 16.83 -5.45 2.23
C LEU A 19 16.86 -6.64 1.27
N ARG A 20 17.03 -7.84 1.84
CA ARG A 20 17.21 -9.09 1.09
C ARG A 20 15.87 -9.65 0.63
N TYR A 21 15.15 -8.93 -0.21
CA TYR A 21 13.97 -9.46 -0.88
C TYR A 21 14.38 -10.54 -1.90
N LYS A 22 13.73 -11.70 -1.87
CA LYS A 22 13.93 -12.77 -2.86
C LYS A 22 12.71 -12.86 -3.76
N GLN A 23 12.84 -12.33 -4.98
CA GLN A 23 11.83 -12.47 -6.00
C GLN A 23 11.58 -13.95 -6.32
N LYS A 24 10.31 -14.37 -6.25
CA LYS A 24 9.84 -15.66 -6.74
C LYS A 24 9.38 -15.52 -8.22
N SER A 25 9.43 -16.61 -9.01
CA SER A 25 9.12 -16.59 -10.45
C SER A 25 7.61 -16.74 -10.71
N HIS A 26 7.04 -15.85 -11.56
CA HIS A 26 5.62 -15.77 -11.99
C HIS A 26 4.58 -15.73 -10.84
N HIS A 27 3.89 -14.61 -10.67
CA HIS A 27 2.87 -14.43 -9.64
C HIS A 27 1.48 -14.10 -10.22
N PHE A 28 0.47 -14.74 -9.66
CA PHE A 28 -0.91 -14.46 -9.98
C PHE A 28 -1.41 -13.26 -9.16
N ILE A 29 -1.07 -13.22 -7.86
CA ILE A 29 -1.53 -12.18 -6.90
C ILE A 29 -0.37 -11.73 -6.03
N LYS A 30 -0.25 -10.41 -5.84
CA LYS A 30 0.70 -9.79 -4.91
C LYS A 30 -0.05 -9.06 -3.80
N LEU A 31 0.15 -9.50 -2.57
CA LEU A 31 -0.42 -8.86 -1.38
C LEU A 31 0.57 -7.82 -0.87
N SER A 32 0.17 -6.55 -0.91
CA SER A 32 0.90 -5.41 -0.34
C SER A 32 0.26 -5.05 0.99
N ILE A 33 0.92 -5.43 2.08
CA ILE A 33 0.48 -5.07 3.43
C ILE A 33 1.16 -3.78 3.84
N THR A 34 0.42 -2.84 4.43
CA THR A 34 0.95 -1.57 4.94
C THR A 34 0.77 -1.46 6.47
N PRO A 35 1.64 -2.09 7.27
CA PRO A 35 1.57 -2.00 8.73
C PRO A 35 1.76 -0.57 9.23
N ARG A 36 0.96 -0.16 10.22
CA ARG A 36 1.10 1.12 10.95
C ARG A 36 2.12 1.02 12.08
N THR A 37 2.41 -0.20 12.51
CA THR A 37 3.39 -0.54 13.55
C THR A 37 4.27 -1.68 13.04
N HIS A 38 5.48 -1.84 13.61
CA HIS A 38 6.39 -2.93 13.24
C HIS A 38 6.47 -4.08 14.27
N PRO A 39 5.37 -4.63 14.83
CA PRO A 39 5.48 -5.74 15.76
C PRO A 39 5.73 -7.05 15.00
N LYS A 40 6.81 -7.76 15.37
CA LYS A 40 7.16 -9.10 14.85
C LYS A 40 5.98 -10.09 14.91
N THR A 41 5.09 -9.94 15.90
CA THR A 41 3.88 -10.76 16.06
C THR A 41 2.88 -10.61 14.92
N LEU A 42 2.70 -9.39 14.40
CA LEU A 42 1.81 -9.11 13.29
C LEU A 42 2.32 -9.73 11.99
N PHE A 43 3.62 -9.57 11.69
CA PHE A 43 4.23 -10.18 10.50
C PHE A 43 4.12 -11.71 10.56
N THR A 44 4.33 -12.28 11.74
CA THR A 44 4.14 -13.72 11.97
C THR A 44 2.69 -14.15 11.76
N ALA A 45 1.71 -13.40 12.28
CA ALA A 45 0.28 -13.69 12.08
C ALA A 45 -0.10 -13.64 10.59
N MET A 46 0.37 -12.65 9.85
CA MET A 46 0.13 -12.52 8.41
C MET A 46 0.70 -13.71 7.63
N ARG A 47 1.95 -14.10 7.92
CA ARG A 47 2.60 -15.28 7.31
C ARG A 47 1.85 -16.56 7.61
N ASN A 48 1.41 -16.74 8.86
CA ASN A 48 0.74 -17.98 9.31
C ASN A 48 -0.73 -18.08 8.89
N THR A 49 -1.31 -17.02 8.31
CA THR A 49 -2.71 -16.97 7.87
C THR A 49 -2.80 -16.91 6.36
N PHE A 50 -3.10 -15.74 5.79
CA PHE A 50 -3.30 -15.59 4.35
C PHE A 50 -1.98 -15.55 3.57
N GLY A 51 -0.85 -15.25 4.23
CA GLY A 51 0.47 -15.20 3.59
C GLY A 51 1.00 -16.57 3.14
N SER A 52 0.64 -17.66 3.84
CA SER A 52 1.02 -19.04 3.49
C SER A 52 0.00 -19.75 2.58
N PHE A 53 -1.18 -19.15 2.38
CA PHE A 53 -2.28 -19.81 1.66
C PHE A 53 -1.94 -20.14 0.21
N GLY A 54 -1.13 -19.31 -0.46
CA GLY A 54 -0.68 -19.58 -1.83
C GLY A 54 0.04 -20.92 -1.98
N GLU A 55 0.87 -21.26 -0.98
CA GLU A 55 1.57 -22.56 -0.93
C GLU A 55 0.57 -23.71 -0.73
N PHE A 56 -0.45 -23.51 0.12
CA PHE A 56 -1.49 -24.50 0.39
C PHE A 56 -2.33 -24.83 -0.87
N VAL A 57 -2.76 -23.82 -1.63
CA VAL A 57 -3.59 -24.02 -2.83
C VAL A 57 -2.81 -24.14 -4.14
N LYS A 58 -1.47 -24.26 -4.07
CA LYS A 58 -0.57 -24.33 -5.24
C LYS A 58 -0.83 -23.23 -6.27
N THR A 59 -1.23 -22.04 -5.79
CA THR A 59 -1.44 -20.85 -6.61
C THR A 59 -0.29 -19.90 -6.36
N HIS A 60 0.13 -19.17 -7.40
CA HIS A 60 1.26 -18.24 -7.30
C HIS A 60 0.85 -16.94 -6.58
N ILE A 61 0.61 -17.02 -5.27
CA ILE A 61 0.36 -15.85 -4.42
C ILE A 61 1.63 -15.51 -3.67
N GLU A 62 2.03 -14.25 -3.78
CA GLU A 62 3.17 -13.71 -3.04
C GLU A 62 2.67 -12.68 -2.03
N CYS A 63 3.01 -12.91 -0.76
CA CYS A 63 2.78 -11.95 0.31
C CYS A 63 4.02 -11.09 0.51
N VAL A 64 3.84 -9.77 0.49
CA VAL A 64 4.92 -8.80 0.69
C VAL A 64 4.48 -7.76 1.71
N ILE A 65 5.35 -7.50 2.67
CA ILE A 65 5.13 -6.51 3.72
C ILE A 65 5.89 -5.24 3.36
N MET A 66 5.15 -4.14 3.19
CA MET A 66 5.67 -2.85 2.78
C MET A 66 5.83 -1.93 3.98
N LEU A 67 7.05 -1.46 4.22
CA LEU A 67 7.44 -0.66 5.39
C LEU A 67 8.10 0.65 4.96
N GLY A 68 8.02 1.66 5.83
CA GLY A 68 8.95 2.79 5.85
C GLY A 68 10.07 2.59 6.87
N GLU A 69 10.91 3.61 7.03
CA GLU A 69 11.91 3.73 8.09
C GLU A 69 11.25 4.05 9.42
N THR A 70 11.78 3.46 10.48
CA THR A 70 11.47 3.85 11.85
C THR A 70 12.56 4.77 12.39
N VAL A 71 12.19 5.67 13.30
CA VAL A 71 13.13 6.51 14.06
C VAL A 71 13.73 5.78 15.27
N ASN A 72 13.30 4.54 15.54
CA ASN A 72 13.78 3.73 16.64
C ASN A 72 14.81 2.70 16.13
N ASP A 73 16.07 2.87 16.52
CA ASP A 73 17.18 2.03 16.06
C ASP A 73 16.99 0.55 16.42
N THR A 74 16.50 0.25 17.63
CA THR A 74 16.20 -1.14 18.04
C THR A 74 15.17 -1.78 17.12
N GLN A 75 14.13 -1.02 16.77
CA GLN A 75 13.10 -1.50 15.84
C GLN A 75 13.64 -1.65 14.41
N GLN A 76 14.56 -0.79 13.98
CA GLN A 76 15.23 -0.93 12.68
C GLN A 76 16.11 -2.18 12.62
N MET A 77 16.85 -2.49 13.69
CA MET A 77 17.61 -3.73 13.81
C MET A 77 16.70 -4.96 13.72
N ASP A 78 15.56 -4.93 14.42
CA ASP A 78 14.55 -6.00 14.36
C ASP A 78 14.01 -6.23 12.94
N ILE A 79 13.77 -5.15 12.17
CA ILE A 79 13.32 -5.22 10.78
C ILE A 79 14.41 -5.84 9.89
N GLU A 80 15.68 -5.49 10.10
CA GLU A 80 16.80 -6.01 9.32
C GLU A 80 17.01 -7.52 9.56
N GLU A 81 16.92 -7.96 10.82
CA GLU A 81 16.95 -9.39 11.16
C GLU A 81 15.80 -10.16 10.51
N GLU A 82 14.57 -9.64 10.61
CA GLU A 82 13.38 -10.23 9.97
C GLU A 82 13.54 -10.31 8.44
N SER A 83 14.09 -9.26 7.82
CA SER A 83 14.33 -9.21 6.38
C SER A 83 15.31 -10.29 5.93
N VAL A 84 16.42 -10.48 6.67
CA VAL A 84 17.40 -11.53 6.38
C VAL A 84 16.77 -12.92 6.48
N LYS A 85 15.92 -13.12 7.49
CA LYS A 85 15.30 -14.41 7.81
C LYS A 85 14.19 -14.80 6.83
N TYR A 86 13.24 -13.91 6.55
CA TYR A 86 12.01 -14.24 5.81
C TYR A 86 12.00 -13.75 4.36
N ARG A 87 12.78 -12.71 4.03
CA ARG A 87 12.95 -12.19 2.66
C ARG A 87 11.67 -11.72 1.96
N ASP A 88 10.67 -11.33 2.73
CA ASP A 88 9.35 -10.83 2.31
C ASP A 88 9.07 -9.37 2.72
N LEU A 89 10.06 -8.71 3.35
CA LEU A 89 9.99 -7.32 3.76
C LEU A 89 10.59 -6.39 2.71
N ILE A 90 9.92 -5.27 2.46
CA ILE A 90 10.36 -4.23 1.53
C ILE A 90 10.21 -2.88 2.20
N GLN A 91 11.33 -2.21 2.37
CA GLN A 91 11.43 -0.96 3.10
C GLN A 91 11.79 0.17 2.14
N GLY A 92 10.97 1.21 2.11
CA GLY A 92 11.28 2.46 1.44
C GLY A 92 11.98 3.45 2.38
N ASN A 93 12.74 4.37 1.81
CA ASN A 93 13.47 5.43 2.53
C ASN A 93 12.58 6.64 2.89
N PHE A 94 11.48 6.39 3.60
CA PHE A 94 10.60 7.43 4.16
C PHE A 94 10.19 7.04 5.57
N ILE A 95 10.04 8.02 6.47
CA ILE A 95 9.60 7.74 7.84
C ILE A 95 8.18 7.17 7.84
N ASP A 96 8.02 5.99 8.43
CA ASP A 96 6.74 5.32 8.57
C ASP A 96 5.89 6.01 9.65
N SER A 97 4.81 6.65 9.22
CA SER A 97 3.86 7.31 10.11
C SER A 97 2.51 7.47 9.42
N TYR A 98 1.44 7.64 10.19
CA TYR A 98 0.08 7.80 9.65
C TYR A 98 -0.02 8.94 8.62
N ARG A 99 0.74 10.03 8.82
CA ARG A 99 0.75 11.20 7.90
C ARG A 99 1.60 10.98 6.65
N ASN A 100 2.38 9.90 6.60
CA ASN A 100 3.25 9.53 5.49
C ASN A 100 2.75 8.28 4.77
N LEU A 101 1.54 7.80 5.06
CA LEU A 101 0.94 6.64 4.37
C LEU A 101 0.89 6.84 2.86
N THR A 102 0.74 8.07 2.38
CA THR A 102 0.77 8.38 0.94
C THR A 102 2.13 8.08 0.31
N TYR A 103 3.25 8.33 1.01
CA TYR A 103 4.57 7.91 0.51
C TYR A 103 4.67 6.39 0.44
N LYS A 104 4.16 5.69 1.45
CA LYS A 104 4.08 4.22 1.43
C LYS A 104 3.23 3.71 0.28
N ARG A 105 2.09 4.36 0.01
CA ARG A 105 1.19 4.03 -1.09
C ARG A 105 1.88 4.19 -2.45
N VAL A 106 2.53 5.33 -2.68
CA VAL A 106 3.29 5.56 -3.93
C VAL A 106 4.46 4.59 -4.07
N PHE A 107 5.16 4.29 -2.98
CA PHE A 107 6.23 3.29 -2.98
C PHE A 107 5.69 1.88 -3.28
N SER A 108 4.55 1.48 -2.73
CA SER A 108 3.88 0.22 -3.07
C SER A 108 3.50 0.13 -4.54
N LEU A 109 2.99 1.22 -5.13
CA LEU A 109 2.66 1.28 -6.56
C LEU A 109 3.92 1.19 -7.43
N PHE A 110 4.97 1.96 -7.10
CA PHE A 110 6.28 1.87 -7.75
C PHE A 110 6.82 0.45 -7.75
N TRP A 111 6.81 -0.19 -6.57
CA TRP A 111 7.40 -1.50 -6.39
C TRP A 111 6.56 -2.62 -7.03
N ALA A 112 5.23 -2.48 -7.06
CA ALA A 112 4.35 -3.34 -7.84
C ALA A 112 4.67 -3.26 -9.35
N ASN A 113 4.90 -2.04 -9.86
CA ASN A 113 5.19 -1.80 -11.28
C ASN A 113 6.54 -2.40 -11.74
N ARG A 114 7.54 -2.48 -10.86
CA ARG A 114 8.85 -3.08 -11.20
C ARG A 114 8.76 -4.54 -11.66
N PHE A 115 7.67 -5.24 -11.33
CA PHE A 115 7.45 -6.65 -11.67
C PHE A 115 6.15 -6.87 -12.46
N HIS A 116 5.66 -5.83 -13.13
CA HIS A 116 4.35 -5.77 -13.79
C HIS A 116 4.05 -6.96 -14.73
N ASN A 117 5.04 -7.39 -15.52
CA ASN A 117 4.88 -8.51 -16.47
C ASN A 117 4.60 -9.87 -15.81
N ASN A 118 4.85 -10.00 -14.51
CA ASN A 118 4.75 -11.25 -13.77
C ASN A 118 3.61 -11.22 -12.73
N VAL A 119 2.71 -10.24 -12.75
CA VAL A 119 1.63 -10.08 -11.76
C VAL A 119 0.32 -9.83 -12.49
N THR A 120 -0.75 -10.55 -12.14
CA THR A 120 -2.10 -10.26 -12.70
C THR A 120 -2.84 -9.25 -11.82
N TYR A 121 -2.86 -9.49 -10.50
CA TYR A 121 -3.54 -8.63 -9.53
C TYR A 121 -2.62 -8.22 -8.39
N VAL A 122 -2.79 -7.00 -7.92
CA VAL A 122 -2.18 -6.45 -6.71
C VAL A 122 -3.30 -6.15 -5.73
N ILE A 123 -3.21 -6.72 -4.54
CA ILE A 123 -4.18 -6.52 -3.46
C ILE A 123 -3.47 -5.72 -2.37
N LYS A 124 -3.98 -4.53 -2.06
CA LYS A 124 -3.57 -3.76 -0.88
C LYS A 124 -4.48 -4.12 0.27
N ILE A 125 -3.90 -4.36 1.44
CA ILE A 125 -4.63 -4.50 2.70
C ILE A 125 -3.88 -3.78 3.83
N ASP A 126 -4.64 -3.25 4.77
CA ASP A 126 -4.10 -2.75 6.03
C ASP A 126 -3.77 -3.89 7.00
N ASP A 127 -3.04 -3.56 8.07
CA ASP A 127 -2.61 -4.54 9.07
C ASP A 127 -3.72 -5.05 10.00
N ASP A 128 -4.85 -4.35 10.05
CA ASP A 128 -6.01 -4.70 10.87
C ASP A 128 -7.12 -5.39 10.08
N ILE A 129 -6.83 -5.81 8.84
CA ILE A 129 -7.77 -6.49 7.95
C ILE A 129 -7.29 -7.90 7.61
N THR A 130 -8.24 -8.83 7.50
CA THR A 130 -7.99 -10.20 7.02
C THR A 130 -8.75 -10.42 5.72
N ILE A 131 -8.15 -11.19 4.82
CA ILE A 131 -8.76 -11.60 3.55
C ILE A 131 -9.11 -13.07 3.54
N TYR A 132 -10.26 -13.41 2.99
CA TYR A 132 -10.69 -14.79 2.81
C TYR A 132 -10.34 -15.30 1.40
N LEU A 133 -9.12 -15.80 1.25
CA LEU A 133 -8.57 -16.27 -0.02
C LEU A 133 -9.33 -17.41 -0.71
N PRO A 134 -9.96 -18.39 0.00
CA PRO A 134 -10.74 -19.44 -0.65
C PRO A 134 -11.87 -18.91 -1.54
N PHE A 135 -12.48 -17.77 -1.19
CA PHE A 135 -13.49 -17.12 -2.00
C PHE A 135 -12.88 -16.20 -3.06
N LEU A 136 -11.83 -15.47 -2.68
CA LEU A 136 -11.26 -14.43 -3.52
C LEU A 136 -10.55 -14.99 -4.77
N ILE A 137 -9.83 -16.11 -4.66
CA ILE A 137 -9.08 -16.67 -5.79
C ILE A 137 -10.01 -17.11 -6.93
N PRO A 138 -11.08 -17.91 -6.70
CA PRO A 138 -12.04 -18.24 -7.75
C PRO A 138 -12.69 -17.00 -8.37
N TYR A 139 -13.06 -16.01 -7.53
CA TYR A 139 -13.65 -14.76 -8.00
C TYR A 139 -12.72 -14.02 -8.98
N LEU A 140 -11.43 -13.85 -8.64
CA LEU A 140 -10.45 -13.18 -9.50
C LEU A 140 -10.08 -14.00 -10.74
N SER A 141 -10.15 -15.34 -10.65
CA SER A 141 -9.86 -16.23 -11.78
C SER A 141 -10.97 -16.20 -12.84
N ASN A 142 -12.22 -15.96 -12.43
CA ASN A 142 -13.38 -15.94 -13.33
C ASN A 142 -13.61 -14.58 -14.02
N LYS A 143 -12.93 -13.51 -13.59
CA LYS A 143 -12.99 -12.21 -14.27
C LYS A 143 -12.33 -12.31 -15.65
N LEU A 144 -13.15 -12.29 -16.70
CA LEU A 144 -12.71 -12.39 -18.11
C LEU A 144 -11.81 -11.22 -18.56
N ASN A 145 -11.88 -10.06 -17.88
CA ASN A 145 -11.01 -8.91 -18.13
C ASN A 145 -10.02 -8.73 -16.98
N LYS A 146 -8.78 -9.16 -17.20
CA LYS A 146 -7.65 -9.07 -16.26
C LYS A 146 -6.99 -7.69 -16.23
N THR A 147 -7.58 -6.71 -16.91
CA THR A 147 -7.08 -5.35 -17.11
C THR A 147 -8.13 -4.33 -16.68
N LYS A 148 -7.72 -3.11 -16.34
CA LYS A 148 -8.59 -2.02 -15.90
C LYS A 148 -9.49 -2.37 -14.71
N VAL A 149 -9.01 -3.22 -13.80
CA VAL A 149 -9.73 -3.62 -12.59
C VAL A 149 -9.28 -2.74 -11.43
N LEU A 150 -10.23 -2.06 -10.79
CA LEU A 150 -10.12 -1.46 -9.48
C LEU A 150 -11.37 -1.85 -8.68
N GLU A 151 -11.22 -2.74 -7.70
CA GLU A 151 -12.30 -3.19 -6.82
C GLU A 151 -11.98 -2.78 -5.38
N CYS A 152 -12.94 -2.10 -4.74
CA CYS A 152 -12.80 -1.59 -3.39
C CYS A 152 -14.18 -1.17 -2.86
N PHE A 153 -14.23 -0.78 -1.58
CA PHE A 153 -15.38 -0.07 -1.07
C PHE A 153 -15.31 1.40 -1.50
N LEU A 154 -16.16 1.81 -2.45
CA LEU A 154 -16.17 3.16 -3.00
C LEU A 154 -16.88 4.14 -2.06
N LEU A 155 -16.17 5.18 -1.63
CA LEU A 155 -16.73 6.30 -0.89
C LEU A 155 -17.03 7.45 -1.84
N ILE A 156 -18.24 8.00 -1.76
CA ILE A 156 -18.74 9.08 -2.62
C ILE A 156 -19.19 10.24 -1.73
N GLY A 157 -18.79 11.46 -2.09
CA GLY A 157 -19.25 12.68 -1.41
C GLY A 157 -18.71 12.87 0.00
N ALA A 158 -17.58 12.24 0.34
CA ALA A 158 -16.93 12.43 1.64
C ALA A 158 -16.54 13.89 1.85
N ILE A 159 -16.59 14.36 3.10
CA ILE A 159 -16.34 15.76 3.44
C ILE A 159 -14.84 16.04 3.47
N SER A 160 -14.40 17.15 2.88
CA SER A 160 -13.06 17.69 3.09
C SER A 160 -13.01 18.44 4.42
N TYR A 161 -12.43 17.84 5.47
CA TYR A 161 -12.37 18.46 6.79
C TYR A 161 -11.39 19.65 6.81
N ARG A 162 -11.90 20.86 7.08
CA ARG A 162 -11.11 22.12 7.06
C ARG A 162 -10.85 22.72 8.45
N ASN A 163 -11.30 22.07 9.54
CA ASN A 163 -11.01 22.52 10.89
C ASN A 163 -9.74 21.81 11.41
N PRO A 164 -8.69 22.55 11.86
CA PRO A 164 -7.44 21.98 12.37
C PRO A 164 -7.57 21.02 13.56
N ARG A 165 -8.74 20.99 14.22
CA ARG A 165 -9.05 20.07 15.31
C ARG A 165 -9.56 18.71 14.85
N ASP A 166 -9.96 18.58 13.58
CA ASP A 166 -10.45 17.32 13.03
C ASP A 166 -9.28 16.37 12.78
N LYS A 167 -9.47 15.08 13.09
CA LYS A 167 -8.48 14.02 12.83
C LYS A 167 -8.01 14.04 11.37
N TRP A 168 -8.96 14.23 10.45
CA TRP A 168 -8.74 14.23 9.01
C TRP A 168 -8.61 15.63 8.41
N TYR A 169 -8.21 16.62 9.21
CA TYR A 169 -7.96 17.98 8.72
C TYR A 169 -7.04 18.00 7.49
N MET A 170 -7.49 18.68 6.43
CA MET A 170 -6.78 18.90 5.17
C MET A 170 -6.64 20.39 4.91
N CYS A 171 -5.40 20.86 4.77
CA CYS A 171 -5.14 22.23 4.36
C CYS A 171 -5.50 22.44 2.88
N SER A 172 -5.76 23.69 2.51
CA SER A 172 -6.00 24.05 1.10
C SER A 172 -4.78 23.79 0.22
N SER A 173 -3.56 23.74 0.78
CA SER A 173 -2.36 23.32 0.06
C SER A 173 -2.37 21.83 -0.32
N ASP A 174 -2.91 20.99 0.56
CA ASP A 174 -2.91 19.52 0.40
C ASP A 174 -4.07 19.07 -0.50
N TYR A 175 -5.17 19.82 -0.48
CA TYR A 175 -6.34 19.61 -1.33
C TYR A 175 -6.85 20.97 -1.84
N PRO A 176 -6.31 21.48 -2.97
CA PRO A 176 -6.55 22.83 -3.48
C PRO A 176 -7.91 23.01 -4.16
N PHE A 177 -8.75 21.98 -4.17
CA PHE A 177 -10.09 22.06 -4.70
C PHE A 177 -10.99 22.87 -3.75
N SER A 178 -11.76 23.79 -4.33
CA SER A 178 -12.71 24.67 -3.63
C SER A 178 -13.99 23.97 -3.16
N THR A 179 -14.14 22.68 -3.48
CA THR A 179 -15.29 21.86 -3.09
C THR A 179 -15.22 21.46 -1.62
N SER A 180 -16.39 21.39 -0.97
CA SER A 180 -16.53 20.82 0.39
C SER A 180 -16.51 19.28 0.40
N SER A 181 -16.52 18.67 -0.79
CA SER A 181 -16.50 17.23 -0.99
C SER A 181 -15.20 16.78 -1.66
N LEU A 182 -14.71 15.64 -1.21
CA LEU A 182 -13.64 14.89 -1.85
C LEU A 182 -14.16 14.20 -3.11
N SER A 183 -13.29 14.03 -4.10
CA SER A 183 -13.52 13.12 -5.22
C SER A 183 -13.83 11.71 -4.71
N SER A 184 -14.60 10.92 -5.46
CA SER A 184 -14.88 9.54 -5.07
C SER A 184 -13.58 8.73 -4.99
N TYR A 185 -13.45 7.91 -3.95
CA TYR A 185 -12.20 7.19 -3.69
C TYR A 185 -12.42 5.83 -3.01
N CYS A 186 -11.42 4.96 -3.09
CA CYS A 186 -11.45 3.65 -2.43
C CYS A 186 -11.15 3.79 -0.94
N ALA A 187 -12.01 3.26 -0.07
CA ALA A 187 -11.72 3.23 1.35
C ALA A 187 -10.42 2.46 1.65
N GLY A 188 -9.64 2.97 2.61
CA GLY A 188 -8.31 2.45 2.92
C GLY A 188 -8.16 0.99 3.24
N PRO A 189 -9.04 0.33 4.00
CA PRO A 189 -8.81 -1.02 4.49
C PRO A 189 -8.35 -2.04 3.43
N SER A 190 -8.89 -1.96 2.20
CA SER A 190 -8.43 -2.82 1.12
C SER A 190 -8.79 -2.31 -0.28
N SER A 191 -7.96 -2.67 -1.26
CA SER A 191 -8.28 -2.52 -2.68
C SER A 191 -7.62 -3.61 -3.51
N ILE A 192 -8.25 -3.99 -4.61
CA ILE A 192 -7.74 -4.93 -5.60
C ILE A 192 -7.57 -4.19 -6.91
N MET A 193 -6.38 -4.28 -7.49
CA MET A 193 -6.03 -3.62 -8.74
C MET A 193 -5.46 -4.65 -9.71
N SER A 194 -5.79 -4.55 -10.99
CA SER A 194 -4.99 -5.20 -12.02
C SER A 194 -3.65 -4.51 -12.16
N ALA A 195 -2.65 -5.22 -12.68
CA ALA A 195 -1.29 -4.68 -12.80
C ALA A 195 -1.27 -3.36 -13.60
N ASP A 196 -1.98 -3.26 -14.73
CA ASP A 196 -2.07 -2.05 -15.56
C ASP A 196 -2.59 -0.84 -14.79
N VAL A 197 -3.60 -1.03 -13.94
CA VAL A 197 -4.11 0.02 -13.04
C VAL A 197 -3.04 0.46 -12.05
N THR A 198 -2.25 -0.45 -11.48
CA THR A 198 -1.16 -0.01 -10.57
C THR A 198 -0.11 0.84 -11.26
N ASN A 199 0.20 0.57 -12.53
CA ASN A 199 1.12 1.37 -13.33
C ASN A 199 0.53 2.75 -13.63
N GLU A 200 -0.74 2.80 -14.07
CA GLU A 200 -1.44 4.07 -14.35
C GLU A 200 -1.56 4.95 -13.10
N MET A 201 -1.89 4.37 -11.95
CA MET A 201 -1.91 5.10 -10.68
C MET A 201 -0.53 5.63 -10.30
N TYR A 202 0.53 4.82 -10.47
CA TYR A 202 1.90 5.30 -10.22
C TYR A 202 2.28 6.48 -11.13
N GLU A 203 2.00 6.38 -12.43
CA GLU A 203 2.29 7.46 -13.38
C GLU A 203 1.47 8.73 -13.07
N ALA A 204 0.20 8.58 -12.67
CA ALA A 204 -0.65 9.70 -12.25
C ALA A 204 -0.08 10.43 -11.02
N THR A 205 0.56 9.72 -10.08
CA THR A 205 1.14 10.35 -8.87
C THR A 205 2.21 11.39 -9.18
N LYS A 206 2.84 11.34 -10.36
CA LYS A 206 3.84 12.32 -10.80
C LYS A 206 3.25 13.68 -11.15
N ASN A 207 1.93 13.75 -11.38
CA ASN A 207 1.24 14.94 -11.86
C ASN A 207 0.17 15.46 -10.89
N VAL A 208 0.00 14.83 -9.73
CA VAL A 208 -0.93 15.27 -8.68
C VAL A 208 -0.19 15.83 -7.46
N PRO A 209 -0.77 16.80 -6.73
CA PRO A 209 -0.18 17.28 -5.49
C PRO A 209 -0.20 16.19 -4.41
N PHE A 210 0.72 16.27 -3.45
CA PHE A 210 0.72 15.38 -2.31
C PHE A 210 -0.51 15.63 -1.43
N CYS A 211 -1.30 14.58 -1.21
CA CYS A 211 -2.34 14.52 -0.19
C CYS A 211 -1.87 13.57 0.91
N TRP A 212 -1.98 13.95 2.19
CA TRP A 212 -1.51 13.09 3.29
C TRP A 212 -2.48 11.93 3.61
N LEU A 213 -3.73 12.01 3.14
CA LEU A 213 -4.69 10.90 3.15
C LEU A 213 -4.43 10.08 1.89
N GLU A 214 -3.85 8.89 2.06
CA GLU A 214 -3.37 8.03 0.98
C GLU A 214 -4.48 7.47 0.09
N ASP A 215 -5.69 7.43 0.62
CA ASP A 215 -6.88 6.92 -0.05
C ASP A 215 -7.52 7.97 -0.97
N VAL A 216 -7.21 9.26 -0.77
CA VAL A 216 -7.79 10.42 -1.45
C VAL A 216 -6.84 10.95 -2.51
#